data_AF-A0A067GL60-F1
#
_entry.id   AF-A0A067GL60-F1
#
_cell.length_a   1.000
_cell.length_b   1.000
_cell.length_c   1.000
_cell.angle_alpha   90.00
_cell.angle_beta   90.00
_cell.angle_gamma   90.00
#
_symmetry.space_group_name_H-M   'P 1'
#
loop_
_entity.id
_entity.type
_entity.pdbx_description
1 polymer ?
#
loop_
_entity_poly.entity_id
_entity_poly.type
_entity_poly.pdbx_seq_one_letter_code
_entity_poly.pdbx_strand_id
1 'polypeptide(L)'
;MLEHMNKLLKVPGSKLLFGGEELKNHSIPSIYGALKPTAVFVPLEEILKDGNYELVTREIFGPFQIVTEYKQDQLPLVLNALERMHAHLTAAVVSNDPLFLQEVIGNTVNGTTYAGLRARTTGAPQNHWWVK
;
A
#
# COMPACT_ATOMS: atom_id res chain seq x y z
N MET A 1 -11.68 5.11 -9.28
CA MET A 1 -11.22 5.24 -7.87
C MET A 1 -12.39 5.23 -6.88
N LEU A 2 -13.40 6.10 -7.00
CA LEU A 2 -14.57 6.06 -6.10
C LEU A 2 -15.31 4.71 -6.08
N GLU A 3 -15.50 4.09 -7.24
CA GLU A 3 -16.10 2.75 -7.32
C GLU A 3 -15.27 1.70 -6.57
N HIS A 4 -13.94 1.77 -6.67
CA HIS A 4 -13.02 0.88 -5.99
C HIS A 4 -13.09 1.08 -4.47
N MET A 5 -13.08 2.33 -4.00
CA MET A 5 -13.32 2.68 -2.60
C MET A 5 -14.64 2.09 -2.09
N ASN A 6 -15.74 2.24 -2.84
CA ASN A 6 -17.04 1.72 -2.45
C ASN A 6 -17.07 0.17 -2.36
N LYS A 7 -16.26 -0.53 -3.15
CA LYS A 7 -16.08 -1.98 -3.02
C LYS A 7 -15.29 -2.33 -1.76
N LEU A 8 -14.20 -1.60 -1.49
CA LEU A 8 -13.40 -1.80 -0.28
C LEU A 8 -14.21 -1.54 0.99
N LEU A 9 -15.07 -0.51 1.01
CA LEU A 9 -15.93 -0.17 2.16
C LEU A 9 -17.01 -1.23 2.47
N LYS A 10 -17.16 -2.26 1.62
CA LYS A 10 -18.01 -3.43 1.91
C LYS A 10 -17.26 -4.52 2.67
N VAL A 11 -15.93 -4.45 2.75
CA VAL A 11 -15.12 -5.40 3.51
C VAL A 11 -15.38 -5.17 5.01
N PRO A 12 -15.64 -6.22 5.81
CA PRO A 12 -15.89 -6.06 7.25
C PRO A 12 -14.77 -5.28 7.95
N GLY A 13 -15.14 -4.36 8.84
CA GLY A 13 -14.18 -3.54 9.60
C GLY A 13 -13.42 -2.48 8.79
N SER A 14 -13.65 -2.39 7.47
CA SER A 14 -13.08 -1.32 6.66
C SER A 14 -13.71 0.04 6.96
N LYS A 15 -12.95 1.11 6.74
CA LYS A 15 -13.42 2.49 6.94
C LYS A 15 -12.61 3.48 6.11
N LEU A 16 -13.27 4.56 5.69
CA LEU A 16 -12.59 5.70 5.07
C LEU A 16 -11.85 6.48 6.16
N LEU A 17 -10.54 6.67 6.02
CA LEU A 17 -9.74 7.48 6.95
C LEU A 17 -9.81 8.96 6.58
N PHE A 18 -9.64 9.27 5.29
CA PHE A 18 -9.77 10.61 4.73
C PHE A 18 -9.94 10.54 3.20
N GLY A 19 -10.37 11.65 2.60
CA GLY A 19 -10.55 11.77 1.15
C GLY A 19 -11.90 11.22 0.70
N GLY A 20 -11.91 10.43 -0.37
CA GLY A 20 -13.15 9.83 -0.90
C GLY A 20 -14.05 10.80 -1.65
N GLU A 21 -13.52 11.96 -2.04
CA GLU A 21 -14.25 13.02 -2.73
C GLU A 21 -13.49 13.49 -3.97
N GLU A 22 -14.26 13.95 -4.96
CA GLU A 22 -13.71 14.65 -6.11
C GLU A 22 -13.19 16.04 -5.71
N LEU A 23 -12.18 16.52 -6.45
CA LEU A 23 -11.74 17.90 -6.35
C LEU A 23 -12.85 18.83 -6.86
N LYS A 24 -12.89 20.04 -6.30
CA LYS A 24 -13.86 21.08 -6.70
C LYS A 24 -13.11 22.26 -7.32
N ASN A 25 -13.81 23.09 -8.10
CA ASN A 25 -13.29 24.33 -8.68
C ASN A 25 -12.04 24.12 -9.56
N HIS A 26 -12.09 23.15 -10.47
CA HIS A 26 -11.03 22.90 -11.44
C HIS A 26 -11.57 22.83 -12.87
N SER A 27 -10.67 22.90 -13.86
CA SER A 27 -10.98 22.72 -15.28
C SER A 27 -10.38 21.44 -15.87
N ILE A 28 -9.99 20.47 -15.02
CA ILE A 28 -9.48 19.16 -15.45
C ILE A 28 -10.56 18.44 -16.28
N PRO A 29 -10.23 17.95 -17.51
CA PRO A 29 -11.15 17.17 -18.33
C PRO A 29 -11.66 15.91 -17.62
N SER A 30 -12.94 15.55 -17.84
CA SER A 30 -13.61 14.41 -17.19
C SER A 30 -13.00 13.04 -17.51
N ILE A 31 -12.23 12.94 -18.60
CA ILE A 31 -11.46 11.73 -18.94
C ILE A 31 -10.32 11.45 -17.95
N TYR A 32 -9.90 12.46 -17.17
CA TYR A 32 -8.88 12.34 -16.14
C TYR A 32 -9.51 12.35 -14.75
N GLY A 33 -9.04 11.47 -13.87
CA GLY A 33 -9.50 11.46 -12.48
C GLY A 33 -9.03 12.69 -11.71
N ALA A 34 -9.94 13.38 -11.04
CA ALA A 34 -9.65 14.53 -10.18
C ALA A 34 -10.19 14.27 -8.77
N LEU A 35 -9.40 13.59 -7.93
CA LEU A 35 -9.80 13.19 -6.57
C LEU A 35 -8.84 13.72 -5.52
N LYS A 36 -9.37 13.99 -4.33
CA LYS A 36 -8.55 14.27 -3.14
C LYS A 36 -7.71 13.03 -2.79
N PRO A 37 -6.53 13.21 -2.16
CA PRO A 37 -5.80 12.11 -1.53
C PRO A 37 -6.74 11.31 -0.63
N THR A 38 -6.75 10.00 -0.83
CA THR A 38 -7.72 9.10 -0.21
C THR A 38 -7.00 7.92 0.44
N ALA A 39 -7.39 7.59 1.68
CA ALA A 39 -6.92 6.41 2.38
C ALA A 39 -8.09 5.62 2.96
N VAL A 40 -8.11 4.32 2.68
CA VAL A 40 -9.09 3.38 3.23
C VAL A 40 -8.38 2.40 4.15
N PHE A 41 -8.86 2.28 5.37
CA PHE A 41 -8.40 1.24 6.29
C PHE A 41 -9.09 -0.08 5.98
N VAL A 42 -8.33 -1.17 5.95
CA VAL A 42 -8.83 -2.55 5.84
C VAL A 42 -8.08 -3.42 6.86
N PRO A 43 -8.76 -4.18 7.75
CA PRO A 43 -8.09 -5.06 8.71
C PRO A 43 -7.21 -6.11 8.01
N LEU A 44 -6.00 -6.35 8.49
CA LEU A 44 -5.02 -7.25 7.85
C LEU A 44 -5.59 -8.66 7.61
N GLU A 45 -6.32 -9.19 8.58
CA GLU A 45 -6.96 -10.51 8.47
C GLU A 45 -8.01 -10.57 7.36
N GLU A 46 -8.71 -9.46 7.10
CA GLU A 46 -9.66 -9.36 5.99
C GLU A 46 -8.98 -9.20 4.64
N ILE A 47 -7.81 -8.54 4.58
CA ILE A 47 -6.98 -8.44 3.38
C ILE A 47 -6.56 -9.83 2.91
N LEU A 48 -6.18 -10.72 3.84
CA LEU A 48 -5.66 -12.05 3.54
C LEU A 48 -6.73 -13.06 3.08
N LYS A 49 -8.02 -12.76 3.22
CA LYS A 49 -9.10 -13.65 2.76
C LYS A 49 -9.18 -13.69 1.23
N ASP A 50 -9.47 -14.87 0.72
CA ASP A 50 -9.70 -15.09 -0.71
C ASP A 50 -10.87 -14.22 -1.21
N GLY A 51 -10.68 -13.56 -2.35
CA GLY A 51 -11.66 -12.64 -2.95
C GLY A 51 -11.54 -11.19 -2.47
N ASN A 52 -11.01 -10.96 -1.27
CA ASN A 52 -10.64 -9.61 -0.82
C ASN A 52 -9.22 -9.25 -1.25
N TYR A 53 -8.29 -10.21 -1.24
CA TYR A 53 -6.87 -9.96 -1.48
C TYR A 53 -6.62 -9.26 -2.82
N GLU A 54 -7.21 -9.75 -3.91
CA GLU A 54 -7.07 -9.17 -5.26
C GLU A 54 -7.74 -7.80 -5.34
N LEU A 55 -8.85 -7.59 -4.62
CA LEU A 55 -9.49 -6.29 -4.54
C LEU A 55 -8.59 -5.29 -3.80
N VAL A 56 -7.99 -5.67 -2.68
CA VAL A 56 -7.18 -4.77 -1.84
C VAL A 56 -5.83 -4.45 -2.48
N THR A 57 -5.20 -5.44 -3.11
CA THR A 57 -3.86 -5.30 -3.71
C THR A 57 -3.87 -4.81 -5.15
N ARG A 58 -5.06 -4.55 -5.72
CA ARG A 58 -5.18 -3.97 -7.05
C ARG A 58 -4.51 -2.59 -7.10
N GLU A 59 -3.58 -2.43 -8.04
CA GLU A 59 -2.95 -1.15 -8.29
C GLU A 59 -3.98 -0.09 -8.72
N ILE A 60 -3.96 1.03 -8.02
CA ILE A 60 -4.71 2.24 -8.37
C ILE A 60 -3.69 3.35 -8.66
N PHE A 61 -3.51 3.66 -9.95
CA PHE A 61 -2.56 4.66 -10.39
C PHE A 61 -3.11 6.09 -10.19
N GLY A 62 -3.20 6.52 -8.92
CA GLY A 62 -3.76 7.80 -8.50
C GLY A 62 -3.54 8.05 -7.00
N PRO A 63 -4.06 9.15 -6.43
CA PRO A 63 -3.83 9.52 -5.04
C PRO A 63 -4.70 8.70 -4.07
N PHE A 64 -4.46 7.39 -4.03
CA PHE A 64 -5.24 6.40 -3.26
C PHE A 64 -4.29 5.41 -2.57
N GLN A 65 -4.57 5.08 -1.30
CA GLN A 65 -3.81 4.06 -0.57
C GLN A 65 -4.69 3.21 0.35
N ILE A 66 -4.23 2.00 0.62
CA ILE A 66 -4.77 1.14 1.67
C ILE A 66 -3.91 1.31 2.91
N VAL A 67 -4.57 1.38 4.07
CA VAL A 67 -3.92 1.36 5.38
C VAL A 67 -4.38 0.12 6.14
N THR A 68 -3.47 -0.51 6.87
CA THR A 68 -3.81 -1.60 7.77
C THR A 68 -2.99 -1.47 9.04
N GLU A 69 -3.30 -2.30 10.04
CA GLU A 69 -2.54 -2.40 11.28
C GLU A 69 -2.24 -3.87 11.56
N TYR A 70 -1.13 -4.11 12.26
CA TYR A 70 -0.73 -5.43 12.70
C TYR A 70 -0.15 -5.34 14.11
N LYS A 71 -0.37 -6.38 14.91
CA LYS A 71 0.22 -6.53 16.24
C LYS A 71 1.64 -7.12 16.14
N GLN A 72 2.38 -7.09 17.24
CA GLN A 72 3.75 -7.59 17.29
C GLN A 72 3.89 -9.07 16.84
N ASP A 73 2.89 -9.90 17.17
CA ASP A 73 2.83 -11.32 16.79
C ASP A 73 2.27 -11.57 15.38
N GLN A 74 1.82 -10.53 14.68
CA GLN A 74 1.21 -10.62 13.35
C GLN A 74 2.17 -10.27 12.20
N LEU A 75 3.46 -10.04 12.47
CA LEU A 75 4.46 -9.85 11.41
C LEU A 75 4.44 -10.97 10.34
N PRO A 76 4.27 -12.27 10.69
CA PRO A 76 4.17 -13.32 9.67
C PRO A 76 3.00 -13.14 8.70
N LEU A 77 1.89 -12.55 9.14
CA LEU A 77 0.73 -12.26 8.29
C LEU A 77 1.04 -11.13 7.30
N VAL A 78 1.80 -10.12 7.73
CA VAL A 78 2.28 -9.05 6.85
C VAL A 78 3.21 -9.62 5.78
N LEU A 79 4.18 -10.45 6.17
CA LEU A 79 5.11 -11.07 5.22
C LEU A 79 4.39 -11.97 4.21
N ASN A 80 3.39 -12.75 4.66
CA ASN A 80 2.52 -13.53 3.76
C ASN A 80 1.77 -12.62 2.77
N ALA A 81 1.22 -11.51 3.25
CA ALA A 81 0.54 -10.55 2.37
C ALA A 81 1.49 -9.94 1.32
N LEU A 82 2.76 -9.70 1.66
CA LEU A 82 3.76 -9.16 0.72
C LEU A 82 4.23 -10.21 -0.30
N GLU A 83 4.42 -11.46 0.12
CA GLU A 83 4.84 -12.58 -0.75
C GLU A 83 3.77 -12.91 -1.80
N ARG A 84 2.48 -12.80 -1.45
CA ARG A 84 1.37 -13.08 -2.37
C ARG A 84 1.21 -12.04 -3.49
N MET A 85 1.90 -10.89 -3.42
CA MET A 85 1.76 -9.84 -4.44
C MET A 85 2.41 -10.28 -5.76
N HIS A 86 1.81 -9.91 -6.89
CA HIS A 86 2.40 -10.21 -8.20
C HIS A 86 3.52 -9.25 -8.62
N ALA A 87 3.55 -8.06 -8.04
CA ALA A 87 4.49 -7.00 -8.41
C ALA A 87 5.44 -6.70 -7.24
N HIS A 88 6.74 -6.67 -7.52
CA HIS A 88 7.79 -6.50 -6.53
C HIS A 88 8.73 -5.34 -6.91
N LEU A 89 8.17 -4.14 -7.12
CA LEU A 89 8.93 -2.98 -7.59
C LEU A 89 9.70 -2.30 -6.43
N THR A 90 8.98 -1.62 -5.54
CA THR A 90 9.56 -0.87 -4.41
C THR A 90 8.96 -1.23 -3.08
N ALA A 91 9.74 -1.14 -2.01
CA ALA A 91 9.24 -1.22 -0.64
C ALA A 91 9.99 -0.27 0.30
N ALA A 92 9.41 -0.03 1.48
CA ALA A 92 10.03 0.74 2.55
C ALA A 92 9.80 0.05 3.90
N VAL A 93 10.86 -0.18 4.65
CA VAL A 93 10.81 -0.70 6.03
C VAL A 93 11.27 0.39 6.98
N VAL A 94 10.31 1.07 7.61
CA VAL A 94 10.57 2.19 8.52
C VAL A 94 10.83 1.67 9.94
N SER A 95 12.09 1.33 10.21
CA SER A 95 12.56 0.91 11.54
C SER A 95 14.04 1.25 11.69
N ASN A 96 14.54 1.34 12.92
CA ASN A 96 15.98 1.40 13.22
C ASN A 96 16.50 0.15 13.92
N ASP A 97 15.64 -0.84 14.15
CA ASP A 97 16.03 -2.11 14.76
C ASP A 97 16.66 -3.01 13.69
N PRO A 98 17.96 -3.32 13.79
CA PRO A 98 18.66 -4.13 12.80
C PRO A 98 18.12 -5.56 12.69
N LEU A 99 17.61 -6.15 13.77
CA LEU A 99 17.06 -7.51 13.75
C LEU A 99 15.74 -7.54 12.99
N PHE A 100 14.87 -6.56 13.27
CA PHE A 100 13.62 -6.41 12.54
C PHE A 100 13.86 -6.11 11.05
N LEU A 101 14.81 -5.20 10.74
CA LEU A 101 15.17 -4.90 9.36
C LEU A 101 15.67 -6.15 8.63
N GLN A 102 16.56 -6.93 9.24
CA GLN A 102 17.06 -8.17 8.66
C GLN A 102 15.94 -9.20 8.42
N GLU A 103 15.02 -9.35 9.38
CA GLU A 103 13.89 -10.26 9.27
C GLU A 103 12.97 -9.89 8.09
N VAL A 104 12.59 -8.61 7.98
CA VAL A 104 11.68 -8.17 6.91
C VAL A 104 12.37 -8.19 5.55
N ILE A 105 13.60 -7.68 5.44
CA ILE A 105 14.34 -7.64 4.17
C ILE A 105 14.70 -9.06 3.71
N GLY A 106 15.02 -9.97 4.64
CA GLY A 106 15.33 -11.37 4.32
C GLY A 106 14.13 -12.18 3.84
N ASN A 107 12.90 -11.72 4.08
CA ASN A 107 11.65 -12.41 3.72
C ASN A 107 10.78 -11.60 2.73
N THR A 108 11.35 -10.63 2.02
CA THR A 108 10.65 -9.85 0.97
C THR A 108 11.53 -9.68 -0.26
N VAL A 109 10.90 -9.46 -1.42
CA VAL A 109 11.57 -9.59 -2.74
C VAL A 109 11.49 -8.35 -3.63
N ASN A 110 11.05 -7.19 -3.10
CA ASN A 110 10.96 -5.96 -3.89
C ASN A 110 12.35 -5.53 -4.40
N GLY A 111 12.44 -5.25 -5.69
CA GLY A 111 13.71 -4.98 -6.38
C GLY A 111 14.40 -3.69 -5.95
N THR A 112 13.69 -2.77 -5.29
CA THR A 112 14.27 -1.60 -4.63
C THR A 112 13.61 -1.35 -3.28
N THR A 113 14.23 -1.84 -2.21
CA THR A 113 13.75 -1.70 -0.84
C THR A 113 14.59 -0.71 -0.06
N TYR A 114 13.94 0.31 0.51
CA TYR A 114 14.57 1.27 1.40
C TYR A 114 14.36 0.86 2.86
N ALA A 115 15.41 0.90 3.67
CA ALA A 115 15.38 0.51 5.07
C ALA A 115 15.93 1.63 5.96
N GLY A 116 15.33 1.82 7.15
CA GLY A 116 15.72 2.84 8.11
C GLY A 116 14.56 3.77 8.50
N LEU A 117 14.75 4.59 9.55
CA LEU A 117 13.73 5.56 10.02
C LEU A 117 13.29 6.59 8.97
N ARG A 118 14.07 6.75 7.89
CA ARG A 118 13.79 7.67 6.78
C ARG A 118 13.52 6.93 5.46
N ALA A 119 13.17 5.64 5.53
CA ALA A 119 12.81 4.86 4.36
C ALA A 119 11.60 5.48 3.64
N ARG A 120 11.55 5.27 2.32
CA ARG A 120 10.53 5.80 1.41
C ARG A 120 10.34 4.83 0.26
N THR A 121 9.25 4.92 -0.49
CA THR A 121 8.99 4.04 -1.65
C THR A 121 9.21 4.72 -3.00
N THR A 122 9.43 6.03 -3.03
CA THR A 122 9.55 6.82 -4.27
C THR A 122 10.86 7.61 -4.32
N GLY A 123 11.20 8.12 -5.52
CA GLY A 123 12.35 9.00 -5.70
C GLY A 123 13.67 8.24 -5.57
N ALA A 124 13.82 7.15 -6.33
CA ALA A 124 15.10 6.51 -6.57
C ALA A 124 15.94 7.37 -7.53
N PRO A 125 17.05 7.95 -7.07
CA PRO A 125 17.97 8.68 -7.93
C PRO A 125 18.83 7.74 -8.78
N GLN A 126 19.54 8.31 -9.75
CA GLN A 126 20.43 7.61 -10.67
C GLN A 126 21.66 6.96 -10.01
N ASN A 127 22.00 7.32 -8.77
CA ASN A 127 23.21 6.83 -8.09
C ASN A 127 23.05 5.45 -7.44
N HIS A 128 21.89 4.82 -7.56
CA HIS A 128 21.71 3.41 -7.19
C HIS A 128 20.72 2.74 -8.15
N TRP A 129 20.62 1.41 -8.06
CA TRP A 129 19.73 0.62 -8.90
C TRP A 129 18.25 0.98 -8.71
N TRP A 130 17.49 0.90 -9.80
CA TRP A 130 16.04 0.94 -9.82
C TRP A 130 15.55 -0.12 -10.80
N VAL A 131 14.62 -0.98 -10.37
CA VAL A 131 14.00 -1.98 -11.26
C VAL A 131 13.19 -1.26 -12.35
N LYS A 132 13.53 -1.52 -13.61
CA LYS A 132 12.74 -1.14 -14.78
C LYS A 132 11.66 -2.18 -15.07
#